data_AF-A0A9E5G2F2-F1
#
_entry.id   AF-A0A9E5G2F2-F1
#
_cell.length_a   1.000
_cell.length_b   1.000
_cell.length_c   1.000
_cell.angle_alpha   90.00
_cell.angle_beta   90.00
_cell.angle_gamma   90.00
#
_symmetry.space_group_name_H-M   'P 1'
#
loop_
_entity.id
_entity.type
_entity.pdbx_description
1 polymer ?
#
loop_
_entity_poly.entity_id
_entity_poly.type
_entity_poly.pdbx_seq_one_letter_code
_entity_poly.pdbx_strand_id
1 'polypeptide(L)' 'MTAPEPTDWSLATFAGLRRAQHEAFQALSFREKLLRLEEMDEVVKQLAAQAPSPVQPPPPKPPG' A
#
# COMPACT_ATOMS: atom_id res chain seq x y z
N MET A 1 19.83 30.38 13.46
CA MET A 1 18.42 29.98 13.29
C MET A 1 18.26 29.57 11.83
N THR A 2 18.09 28.28 11.57
CA THR A 2 17.82 27.76 10.22
C THR A 2 16.35 27.98 9.90
N ALA A 3 16.06 28.51 8.70
CA ALA A 3 14.69 28.63 8.22
C ALA A 3 14.05 27.23 8.09
N PRO A 4 12.73 27.09 8.32
CA PRO A 4 12.05 25.82 8.11
C PRO A 4 12.13 25.42 6.64
N GLU A 5 12.44 24.14 6.40
CA GLU A 5 12.45 23.57 5.04
C GLU A 5 11.07 23.73 4.39
N PRO A 6 11.00 24.06 3.09
CA PRO A 6 9.75 24.23 2.38
C PRO A 6 8.95 22.92 2.37
N THR A 7 7.65 23.01 2.62
CA THR A 7 6.75 21.85 2.59
C THR A 7 6.60 21.29 1.18
N ASP A 8 6.97 20.02 0.97
CA ASP A 8 6.75 19.32 -0.29
C ASP A 8 5.30 18.81 -0.41
N TRP A 9 4.47 19.60 -1.07
CA TRP A 9 3.07 19.27 -1.35
C TRP A 9 2.89 18.09 -2.31
N SER A 10 3.93 17.64 -3.04
CA SER A 10 3.80 16.51 -3.96
C SER A 10 3.46 15.22 -3.22
N LEU A 11 3.90 15.07 -1.97
CA LEU A 11 3.61 13.93 -1.09
C LEU A 11 2.14 13.82 -0.70
N ALA A 12 1.36 14.90 -0.82
CA ALA A 12 -0.09 14.87 -0.60
C ALA A 12 -0.85 14.19 -1.77
N THR A 13 -0.17 13.85 -2.87
CA THR A 13 -0.75 13.16 -4.02
C THR A 13 -0.31 11.69 -4.04
N PHE A 14 -1.17 10.81 -4.55
CA PHE A 14 -0.81 9.41 -4.74
C PHE A 14 0.45 9.24 -5.61
N ALA A 15 0.56 10.03 -6.69
CA ALA A 15 1.70 9.95 -7.60
C ALA A 15 3.02 10.38 -6.92
N GLY A 16 3.00 11.48 -6.17
CA GLY A 16 4.18 11.95 -5.45
C GLY A 16 4.57 11.02 -4.31
N LEU A 17 3.59 10.53 -3.54
CA LEU A 17 3.82 9.54 -2.49
C LEU A 17 4.43 8.25 -3.06
N ARG A 18 3.86 7.72 -4.16
CA ARG A 18 4.37 6.52 -4.83
C ARG A 18 5.81 6.72 -5.32
N ARG A 19 6.11 7.88 -5.93
CA ARG A 19 7.47 8.20 -6.39
C ARG A 19 8.46 8.23 -5.22
N ALA A 20 8.13 8.95 -4.14
CA ALA A 20 8.99 9.05 -2.97
C ALA A 20 9.24 7.68 -2.31
N GLN A 21 8.20 6.85 -2.19
CA GLN A 21 8.33 5.49 -1.69
C GLN A 21 9.20 4.62 -2.60
N HIS A 22 9.08 4.77 -3.92
CA HIS A 22 9.91 4.04 -4.88
C HIS A 22 11.38 4.41 -4.78
N GLU A 23 11.69 5.71 -4.72
CA GLU A 23 13.05 6.22 -4.54
C GLU A 23 13.65 5.74 -3.21
N ALA A 24 12.89 5.85 -2.11
CA ALA A 24 13.30 5.36 -0.80
C ALA A 24 13.59 3.85 -0.83
N PHE A 25 12.74 3.06 -1.49
CA PHE A 25 12.97 1.62 -1.63
C PHE A 25 14.21 1.31 -2.48
N GLN A 26 14.47 2.06 -3.55
CA GLN A 26 15.65 1.85 -4.39
C GLN A 26 16.95 2.09 -3.62
N ALA A 27 16.97 3.08 -2.72
CA ALA A 27 18.13 3.43 -1.91
C ALA A 27 18.52 2.36 -0.86
N LEU A 28 17.63 1.42 -0.56
CA LEU A 28 17.90 0.31 0.37
C LEU A 28 18.92 -0.69 -0.20
N SER A 29 19.69 -1.31 0.69
CA SER A 29 20.50 -2.48 0.35
C SER A 29 19.62 -3.67 -0.01
N PHE A 30 20.20 -4.68 -0.67
CA PHE A 30 19.45 -5.90 -1.05
C PHE A 30 18.81 -6.60 0.16
N ARG A 31 19.53 -6.70 1.28
CA ARG A 31 19.03 -7.34 2.50
C ARG A 31 17.84 -6.58 3.08
N GLU A 32 17.90 -5.26 3.12
CA GLU A 32 16.81 -4.42 3.63
C GLU A 32 15.58 -4.47 2.71
N LYS A 33 15.78 -4.55 1.39
CA LYS A 33 14.69 -4.76 0.43
C LYS A 33 13.95 -6.06 0.71
N LEU A 34 14.67 -7.15 1.01
CA LEU A 34 14.04 -8.44 1.35
C LEU A 34 13.20 -8.36 2.62
N LEU A 35 13.74 -7.79 3.70
CA LEU A 35 12.99 -7.59 4.95
C LEU A 35 11.73 -6.77 4.72
N ARG A 36 11.82 -5.70 3.91
CA ARG A 36 10.68 -4.85 3.60
C ARG A 36 9.59 -5.57 2.81
N LEU A 37 9.97 -6.48 1.90
CA LEU A 37 9.02 -7.30 1.16
C LEU A 37 8.32 -8.32 2.06
N GLU A 38 9.04 -8.93 3.01
CA GLU A 38 8.46 -9.85 4.01
C GLU A 38 7.45 -9.14 4.92
N GLU A 39 7.78 -7.93 5.39
CA GLU A 39 6.84 -7.10 6.16
C GLU A 39 5.57 -6.77 5.37
N MET A 40 5.73 -6.43 4.08
CA MET A 40 4.58 -6.12 3.22
C MET A 40 3.71 -7.36 2.97
N ASP A 41 4.30 -8.54 2.80
CA ASP A 41 3.57 -9.80 2.65
C ASP A 41 2.72 -10.12 3.88
N GLU A 42 3.26 -9.90 5.08
CA GLU A 42 2.51 -10.09 6.32
C GLU A 42 1.29 -9.14 6.42
N VAL A 43 1.46 -7.87 6.04
CA VAL A 43 0.35 -6.91 5.99
C VAL A 43 -0.71 -7.35 4.99
N VAL A 44 -0.31 -7.83 3.80
CA VAL A 44 -1.25 -8.34 2.78
C VAL A 44 -2.02 -9.54 3.31
N LYS A 45 -1.36 -10.49 3.98
CA LYS A 45 -2.02 -11.66 4.60
C LYS A 45 -3.04 -11.24 5.64
N GLN A 46 -2.71 -10.28 6.50
CA GLN A 46 -3.62 -9.77 7.52
C GLN A 46 -4.84 -9.08 6.91
N LEU A 47 -4.65 -8.31 5.85
CA LEU A 47 -5.75 -7.68 5.12
C LEU A 47 -6.61 -8.70 4.38
N ALA A 48 -6.00 -9.70 3.75
CA ALA A 48 -6.72 -10.78 3.07
C ALA A 48 -7.53 -11.64 4.05
N ALA A 49 -7.00 -11.90 5.25
CA ALA A 49 -7.72 -12.62 6.31
C ALA A 49 -8.94 -11.84 6.84
N GLN A 50 -8.93 -10.51 6.71
CA GLN A 50 -10.03 -9.62 7.10
C GLN A 50 -10.97 -9.30 5.93
N ALA A 51 -10.64 -9.72 4.71
CA ALA A 51 -11.50 -9.49 3.56
C ALA A 51 -12.83 -10.24 3.76
N PRO A 52 -13.99 -9.57 3.63
CA PRO A 52 -15.27 -10.26 3.69
C PRO A 52 -15.29 -11.34 2.61
N SER A 53 -15.82 -12.52 2.98
CA SER A 53 -16.03 -13.63 2.05
C SER A 53 -16.69 -13.11 0.77
N PRO A 54 -16.26 -13.54 -0.43
CA PRO A 54 -16.81 -13.05 -1.69
C PRO A 54 -18.33 -13.12 -1.61
N VAL A 55 -18.99 -11.97 -1.80
CA VAL A 55 -20.45 -11.84 -1.77
C VAL A 55 -21.01 -12.90 -2.71
N GLN A 56 -21.64 -13.93 -2.14
CA GLN A 56 -22.36 -14.91 -2.95
C GLN A 56 -23.36 -14.12 -3.81
N PRO A 57 -23.37 -14.31 -5.14
CA PRO A 57 -24.36 -13.66 -5.97
C PRO A 57 -25.75 -14.03 -5.42
N PRO A 58 -26.70 -13.08 -5.41
CA PRO A 58 -28.05 -13.36 -4.94
C PRO A 58 -28.64 -14.54 -5.74
N PRO A 59 -29.45 -15.41 -5.12
CA PRO A 59 -30.08 -16.52 -5.82
C PRO A 59 -30.95 -16.00 -6.98
N PRO A 60 -31.05 -16.75 -8.09
CA PRO A 60 -31.88 -16.36 -9.23
C PRO A 60 -33.34 -16.16 -8.77
N LYS A 61 -33.99 -15.11 -9.27
CA LYS A 61 -35.42 -14.87 -8.97
C LYS A 61 -36.26 -16.04 -9.48
N PRO A 62 -37.29 -16.47 -8.72
CA PRO A 62 -38.22 -17.49 -9.19
C PRO A 62 -38.94 -17.04 -10.47
N PRO A 63 -39.32 -17.96 -11.36
CA PRO A 63 -40.09 -17.64 -12.55
C PRO A 63 -41.47 -17.10 -12.13
N GLY A 64 -41.85 -15.96 -12.72
CA GLY A 64 -43.18 -15.36 -12.57
C GLY A 64 -44.23 -16.04 -13.43
#